data_AF-A0A6V7CY24-F1
#
_entry.id   AF-A0A6V7CY24-F1
#
_cell.length_a   1.000
_cell.length_b   1.000
_cell.length_c   1.000
_cell.angle_alpha   90.00
_cell.angle_beta   90.00
_cell.angle_gamma   90.00
#
_symmetry.space_group_name_H-M   'P 1'
#
loop_
_entity.id
_entity.type
_entity.pdbx_description
1 polymer ?
#
loop_
_entity_poly.entity_id
_entity_poly.type
_entity_poly.pdbx_seq_one_letter_code
_entity_poly.pdbx_strand_id
1 'polypeptide(L)'
;MRASLFKLGINLWPPYLFAGIHVTVLSADYRYARVELRQRPWNRNYVGTHFGGSLFAMTDPFWMLLTMQNLGRDYYVWDKAGSIEFVKPGRGTVSADFVIDDGMLAEVRQATASGEKHLRWFENDVYNREGEVVARVRKQLYVKRKPAR
;
A
#
# COMPACT_ATOMS: atom_id res chain seq x y z
N MET A 1 7.98 -14.38 5.24
CA MET A 1 9.14 -13.65 5.83
C MET A 1 8.71 -13.14 7.20
N ARG A 2 9.59 -12.94 8.18
CA ARG A 2 9.15 -12.31 9.45
C ARG A 2 8.79 -10.84 9.17
N ALA A 3 7.60 -10.41 9.61
CA ALA A 3 7.10 -9.05 9.40
C ALA A 3 8.08 -7.97 9.89
N SER A 4 8.74 -8.19 11.04
CA SER A 4 9.73 -7.26 11.58
C SER A 4 10.94 -7.04 10.67
N LEU A 5 11.48 -8.11 10.08
CA LEU A 5 12.59 -8.04 9.13
C LEU A 5 12.18 -7.34 7.84
N PHE A 6 10.98 -7.64 7.34
CA PHE A 6 10.43 -6.96 6.16
C PHE A 6 10.24 -5.46 6.42
N LYS A 7 9.65 -5.10 7.56
CA LYS A 7 9.45 -3.71 7.99
C LYS A 7 10.79 -2.96 8.09
N LEU A 8 11.83 -3.59 8.65
CA LEU A 8 13.16 -2.98 8.70
C LEU A 8 13.72 -2.77 7.29
N GLY A 9 13.65 -3.79 6.43
CA GLY A 9 14.14 -3.72 5.06
C GLY A 9 13.46 -2.63 4.24
N ILE A 10 12.13 -2.55 4.25
CA ILE A 10 11.38 -1.54 3.49
C ILE A 10 11.62 -0.12 4.01
N ASN A 11 11.83 0.06 5.32
CA ASN A 11 12.16 1.36 5.90
C ASN A 11 13.60 1.83 5.59
N LEU A 12 14.51 0.90 5.31
CA LEU A 12 15.88 1.19 4.88
C LEU A 12 16.04 1.23 3.36
N TRP A 13 15.01 0.84 2.61
CA TRP A 13 15.04 0.84 1.15
C TRP A 13 15.12 2.29 0.64
N PRO A 14 16.13 2.64 -0.19
CA PRO A 14 16.42 4.04 -0.54
C PRO A 14 15.22 4.85 -1.05
N PRO A 15 14.35 4.32 -1.94
CA PRO A 15 13.17 5.06 -2.40
C PRO A 15 12.24 5.53 -1.28
N TYR A 16 12.11 4.74 -0.20
CA TYR A 16 11.26 5.08 0.94
C TYR A 16 11.99 5.98 1.92
N LEU A 17 13.23 5.60 2.27
CA LEU A 17 14.05 6.34 3.23
C LEU A 17 14.23 7.80 2.81
N PHE A 18 14.63 8.04 1.56
CA PHE A 18 14.89 9.40 1.08
C PHE A 18 13.62 10.20 0.79
N ALA A 19 12.51 9.52 0.43
CA ALA A 19 11.20 10.16 0.32
C ALA A 19 10.58 10.49 1.69
N GLY A 20 11.12 9.98 2.80
CA GLY A 20 10.56 10.16 4.14
C GLY A 20 9.33 9.28 4.41
N ILE A 21 9.16 8.20 3.65
CA ILE A 21 8.13 7.19 3.84
C ILE A 21 8.59 6.22 4.93
N HIS A 22 7.70 5.93 5.88
CA HIS A 22 8.01 5.08 7.01
C HIS A 22 6.83 4.18 7.37
N VAL A 23 7.04 2.87 7.31
CA VAL A 23 6.09 1.87 7.82
C VAL A 23 6.21 1.84 9.34
N THR A 24 5.22 2.38 10.04
CA THR A 24 5.20 2.45 11.51
C THR A 24 4.71 1.16 12.13
N VAL A 25 3.71 0.52 11.53
CA VAL A 25 3.14 -0.75 11.98
C VAL A 25 3.09 -1.72 10.82
N LEU A 26 3.50 -2.95 11.08
CA LEU A 26 3.23 -4.09 10.22
C LEU A 26 2.94 -5.28 11.14
N SER A 27 1.71 -5.78 11.06
CA SER A 27 1.25 -6.95 11.80
C SER A 27 1.99 -8.22 11.38
N ALA A 28 2.11 -9.17 12.31
CA ALA A 28 2.86 -10.42 12.09
C ALA A 28 2.23 -11.33 11.01
N ASP A 29 0.91 -11.26 10.86
CA ASP A 29 0.10 -11.98 9.88
C ASP A 29 -0.05 -11.21 8.55
N TYR A 30 0.60 -10.04 8.41
CA TYR A 30 0.47 -9.17 7.25
C TYR A 30 -0.99 -8.77 6.94
N ARG A 31 -1.87 -8.71 7.94
CA ARG A 31 -3.26 -8.25 7.76
C ARG A 31 -3.45 -6.75 7.92
N TYR A 32 -2.47 -6.11 8.53
CA TYR A 32 -2.46 -4.68 8.81
C TYR A 32 -1.09 -4.04 8.57
N ALA A 33 -1.09 -2.89 7.91
CA ALA A 33 0.06 -1.99 7.85
C ALA A 33 -0.38 -0.53 8.03
N ARG A 34 0.43 0.25 8.75
CA ARG A 34 0.32 1.71 8.82
C ARG A 34 1.58 2.35 8.25
N VAL A 35 1.40 3.31 7.36
CA VAL A 35 2.47 3.98 6.63
C VAL A 35 2.35 5.47 6.81
N GLU A 36 3.46 6.12 7.12
CA GLU A 36 3.56 7.57 7.27
C GLU A 36 4.43 8.16 6.17
N LEU A 37 4.08 9.35 5.69
CA LEU A 37 4.97 10.22 4.95
C LEU A 37 5.27 11.46 5.81
N ARG A 38 6.51 11.55 6.28
CA ARG A 38 6.95 12.62 7.18
C ARG A 38 7.53 13.77 6.36
N GLN A 39 6.99 14.98 6.52
CA GLN A 39 7.49 16.13 5.77
C GLN A 39 8.91 16.50 6.23
N ARG A 40 9.78 16.68 5.25
CA ARG A 40 11.18 17.08 5.39
C ARG A 40 11.47 18.19 4.38
N PRO A 41 12.53 18.99 4.54
CA PRO A 41 12.84 20.05 3.58
C PRO A 41 13.01 19.55 2.14
N TRP A 42 13.53 18.33 1.96
CA TRP A 42 13.86 17.75 0.65
C TRP A 42 12.76 16.91 -0.02
N ASN A 43 11.62 16.65 0.63
CA ASN A 43 10.49 15.91 0.02
C ASN A 43 9.27 16.82 -0.25
N ARG A 44 9.49 18.14 -0.27
CA ARG A 44 8.48 19.13 -0.63
C ARG A 44 8.45 19.36 -2.14
N ASN A 45 7.28 19.64 -2.68
CA ASN A 45 7.08 20.13 -4.04
C ASN A 45 7.35 21.64 -4.15
N TYR A 46 7.20 22.16 -5.38
CA TYR A 46 7.38 23.56 -5.71
C TYR A 46 6.58 24.55 -4.84
N VAL A 47 5.41 24.14 -4.35
CA VAL A 47 4.50 24.97 -3.53
C VAL A 47 4.58 24.66 -2.03
N GLY A 48 5.64 23.98 -1.58
CA GLY A 48 5.94 23.79 -0.16
C GLY A 48 5.14 22.70 0.57
N THR A 49 4.43 21.84 -0.15
CA THR A 49 3.71 20.67 0.41
C THR A 49 4.36 19.37 -0.03
N HIS A 50 3.89 18.21 0.43
CA HIS A 50 4.44 16.92 0.00
C HIS A 50 4.50 16.79 -1.52
N PHE A 51 5.60 16.22 -2.02
CA PHE A 51 5.68 15.84 -3.43
C PHE A 51 4.58 14.82 -3.76
N GLY A 52 3.78 15.10 -4.79
CA GLY A 52 2.63 14.26 -5.16
C GLY A 52 3.02 12.82 -5.49
N GLY A 53 4.19 12.63 -6.12
CA GLY A 53 4.72 11.29 -6.36
C GLY A 53 5.06 10.54 -5.07
N SER A 54 5.49 11.23 -4.01
CA SER A 54 5.73 10.60 -2.69
C SER A 54 4.43 10.19 -1.99
N LEU A 55 3.35 10.99 -2.14
CA LEU A 55 2.02 10.63 -1.66
C LEU A 55 1.47 9.38 -2.36
N PHE A 56 1.75 9.22 -3.65
CA PHE A 56 1.38 7.99 -4.34
C PHE A 56 2.27 6.81 -3.91
N ALA A 57 3.59 7.02 -3.89
CA ALA A 57 4.57 5.98 -3.54
C ALA A 57 4.40 5.42 -2.13
N MET A 58 3.96 6.22 -1.15
CA MET A 58 3.71 5.75 0.23
C MET A 58 2.55 4.75 0.32
N THR A 59 1.75 4.59 -0.74
CA THR A 59 0.60 3.67 -0.77
C THR A 59 0.82 2.49 -1.72
N ASP A 60 1.85 2.56 -2.56
CA ASP A 60 1.91 1.80 -3.80
C ASP A 60 2.08 0.27 -3.64
N PRO A 61 2.87 -0.29 -2.70
CA PRO A 61 3.10 -1.73 -2.69
C PRO A 61 2.25 -2.49 -1.65
N PHE A 62 1.50 -1.80 -0.79
CA PHE A 62 0.94 -2.44 0.42
C PHE A 62 -0.21 -3.40 0.11
N TRP A 63 -1.18 -3.00 -0.71
CA TRP A 63 -2.24 -3.91 -1.14
C TRP A 63 -1.68 -5.18 -1.78
N MET A 64 -0.74 -5.05 -2.70
CA MET A 64 -0.10 -6.19 -3.37
C MET A 64 0.67 -7.07 -2.38
N LEU A 65 1.55 -6.48 -1.55
CA LEU A 65 2.42 -7.22 -0.65
C LEU A 65 1.65 -7.98 0.44
N LEU A 66 0.69 -7.30 1.09
CA LEU A 66 -0.12 -7.91 2.15
C LEU A 66 -0.98 -9.05 1.59
N THR A 67 -1.59 -8.85 0.42
CA THR A 67 -2.36 -9.89 -0.29
C THR A 67 -1.46 -11.07 -0.69
N MET A 68 -0.27 -10.80 -1.24
CA MET A 68 0.69 -11.82 -1.66
C MET A 68 1.16 -12.70 -0.49
N GLN A 69 1.44 -12.10 0.67
CA GLN A 69 1.83 -12.88 1.86
C GLN A 69 0.68 -13.77 2.35
N ASN A 70 -0.56 -13.28 2.31
CA ASN A 70 -1.73 -14.01 2.80
C ASN A 70 -2.25 -15.08 1.84
N LEU A 71 -2.14 -14.88 0.53
CA LEU A 71 -2.51 -15.88 -0.47
C LEU A 71 -1.46 -16.98 -0.62
N GLY A 72 -0.19 -16.65 -0.39
CA GLY A 72 0.92 -17.58 -0.46
C GLY A 72 1.50 -17.74 -1.88
N ARG A 73 2.38 -18.73 -2.03
CA ARG A 73 3.22 -18.89 -3.23
C ARG A 73 2.47 -19.40 -4.45
N ASP A 74 1.25 -19.89 -4.28
CA ASP A 74 0.41 -20.46 -5.34
C ASP A 74 -0.31 -19.40 -6.17
N TYR A 75 -0.05 -18.11 -5.91
CA TYR A 75 -0.69 -16.99 -6.59
C TYR A 75 0.33 -16.07 -7.26
N TYR A 76 -0.05 -15.55 -8.42
CA TYR A 76 0.50 -14.30 -8.97
C TYR A 76 -0.32 -13.14 -8.40
N VAL A 77 0.37 -12.15 -7.82
CA VAL A 77 -0.24 -10.94 -7.27
C VAL A 77 0.58 -9.76 -7.75
N TRP A 78 -0.05 -8.84 -8.48
CA TRP A 78 0.61 -7.68 -9.08
C TRP A 78 -0.29 -6.46 -9.04
N ASP A 79 0.29 -5.28 -8.87
CA ASP A 79 -0.40 -4.05 -9.19
C ASP A 79 -0.60 -3.95 -10.71
N LYS A 80 -1.84 -3.66 -11.13
CA LYS A 80 -2.24 -3.51 -12.53
C LYS A 80 -2.46 -2.06 -12.92
N ALA A 81 -3.06 -1.29 -12.03
CA ALA A 81 -3.35 0.13 -12.23
C ALA A 81 -3.42 0.84 -10.87
N GLY A 82 -3.31 2.16 -10.88
CA GLY A 82 -3.57 2.98 -9.70
C GLY A 82 -3.96 4.40 -10.09
N SER A 83 -4.68 5.07 -9.20
CA SER A 83 -5.05 6.47 -9.34
C SER A 83 -4.95 7.17 -8.00
N ILE A 84 -4.66 8.46 -8.02
CA ILE A 84 -4.65 9.31 -6.83
C ILE A 84 -5.46 10.58 -7.11
N GLU A 85 -6.37 10.89 -6.20
CA GLU A 85 -7.07 12.15 -6.12
C GLU A 85 -6.42 12.98 -5.01
N PHE A 86 -5.94 14.18 -5.32
CA PHE A 86 -5.40 15.12 -4.33
C PHE A 86 -6.51 16.03 -3.81
N VAL A 87 -6.96 15.79 -2.58
CA VAL A 87 -8.11 16.48 -1.98
C VAL A 87 -7.69 17.76 -1.25
N LYS A 88 -6.58 17.71 -0.50
CA LYS A 88 -6.03 18.85 0.25
C LYS A 88 -4.49 18.86 0.18
N PRO A 89 -3.84 20.01 0.38
CA PRO A 89 -2.38 20.07 0.42
C PRO A 89 -1.82 19.22 1.57
N GLY A 90 -1.02 18.20 1.26
CA GLY A 90 -0.37 17.35 2.26
C GLY A 90 0.76 18.08 2.97
N ARG A 91 0.55 18.46 4.24
CA ARG A 91 1.56 19.10 5.11
C ARG A 91 1.83 18.23 6.34
N GLY A 92 3.00 18.41 6.94
CA GLY A 92 3.38 17.69 8.16
C GLY A 92 3.49 16.18 7.93
N THR A 93 3.09 15.39 8.93
CA THR A 93 3.02 13.92 8.77
C THR A 93 1.63 13.55 8.29
N VAL A 94 1.58 12.75 7.23
CA VAL A 94 0.33 12.14 6.74
C VAL A 94 0.45 10.63 6.84
N SER A 95 -0.68 9.92 6.97
CA SER A 95 -0.70 8.47 7.15
C SER A 95 -1.79 7.78 6.35
N ALA A 96 -1.55 6.52 5.99
CA ALA A 96 -2.52 5.62 5.39
C ALA A 96 -2.47 4.25 6.07
N ASP A 97 -3.64 3.64 6.23
CA ASP A 97 -3.82 2.32 6.82
C ASP A 97 -4.29 1.33 5.76
N PHE A 98 -3.76 0.11 5.84
CA PHE A 98 -4.08 -1.00 4.96
C PHE A 98 -4.58 -2.14 5.81
N VAL A 99 -5.77 -2.64 5.51
CA VAL A 99 -6.41 -3.76 6.22
C VAL A 99 -6.81 -4.84 5.23
N ILE A 100 -6.37 -6.07 5.47
CA ILE A 100 -6.78 -7.27 4.73
C ILE A 100 -7.72 -8.05 5.65
N ASP A 101 -9.02 -7.99 5.39
CA ASP A 101 -9.98 -8.82 6.10
C ASP A 101 -10.12 -10.22 5.46
N ASP A 102 -10.73 -11.15 6.19
CA ASP A 102 -10.94 -12.52 5.73
C ASP A 102 -11.95 -12.64 4.59
N GLY A 103 -12.95 -11.75 4.53
CA GLY A 103 -13.92 -11.70 3.45
C GLY A 103 -13.27 -11.37 2.12
N MET A 104 -12.38 -10.37 2.11
CA MET A 104 -11.56 -9.99 0.97
C MET A 104 -10.73 -11.17 0.46
N LEU A 105 -10.06 -11.92 1.34
CA LEU A 105 -9.27 -13.08 0.91
C LEU A 105 -10.14 -14.22 0.40
N ALA A 106 -11.28 -14.48 1.04
CA ALA A 106 -12.24 -15.49 0.59
C ALA A 106 -12.76 -15.16 -0.81
N GLU A 107 -13.15 -13.90 -1.05
CA GLU A 107 -13.59 -13.41 -2.35
C GLU A 107 -12.50 -13.61 -3.42
N VAL A 108 -11.25 -13.23 -3.13
CA VAL A 108 -10.15 -13.39 -4.08
C VAL A 108 -9.89 -14.87 -4.39
N ARG A 109 -9.92 -15.75 -3.39
CA ARG A 109 -9.76 -17.20 -3.59
C ARG A 109 -10.89 -17.79 -4.43
N GLN A 110 -12.12 -17.38 -4.19
CA GLN A 110 -13.28 -17.82 -4.96
C GLN A 110 -13.21 -17.33 -6.41
N ALA A 111 -12.91 -16.05 -6.62
CA ALA A 111 -12.85 -15.44 -7.95
C ALA A 111 -11.73 -16.00 -8.83
N THR A 112 -10.70 -16.60 -8.23
CA THR A 112 -9.55 -17.20 -8.94
C THR A 112 -9.56 -18.72 -8.91
N ALA A 113 -10.62 -19.36 -8.40
CA ALA A 113 -10.70 -20.81 -8.23
C ALA A 113 -10.61 -21.57 -9.56
N SER A 114 -11.18 -21.02 -10.63
CA SER A 114 -11.09 -21.56 -12.00
C SER A 114 -9.72 -21.41 -12.65
N GLY A 115 -8.79 -20.70 -12.00
CA GLY A 115 -7.50 -20.34 -12.58
C GLY A 115 -7.53 -19.06 -13.42
N GLU A 116 -8.71 -18.45 -13.62
CA GLU A 116 -8.82 -17.14 -14.27
C GLU A 116 -8.24 -16.01 -13.42
N LYS A 117 -7.88 -14.91 -14.09
CA LYS A 117 -7.42 -13.70 -13.39
C LYS A 117 -8.61 -13.00 -12.75
N HIS A 118 -8.39 -12.45 -11.56
CA HIS A 118 -9.29 -11.54 -10.88
C HIS A 118 -8.64 -10.15 -10.80
N LEU A 119 -9.37 -9.12 -11.21
CA LEU A 119 -8.95 -7.73 -11.10
C LEU A 119 -9.80 -7.05 -10.03
N ARG A 120 -9.18 -6.59 -8.95
CA ARG A 120 -9.88 -5.97 -7.82
C ARG A 120 -9.31 -4.60 -7.50
N TRP A 121 -10.20 -3.60 -7.42
CA TRP A 121 -9.85 -2.28 -6.92
C TRP A 121 -9.87 -2.25 -5.39
N PHE A 122 -8.85 -1.64 -4.83
CA PHE A 122 -8.74 -1.26 -3.43
C PHE A 122 -8.63 0.24 -3.33
N GLU A 123 -9.12 0.80 -2.24
CA GLU A 123 -9.13 2.23 -1.99
C GLU A 123 -8.60 2.51 -0.60
N ASN A 124 -7.83 3.57 -0.46
CA ASN A 124 -7.32 4.03 0.82
C ASN A 124 -7.24 5.56 0.84
N ASP A 125 -7.74 6.13 1.91
CA ASP A 125 -7.56 7.54 2.20
C ASP A 125 -6.21 7.78 2.88
N VAL A 126 -5.62 8.93 2.59
CA VAL A 126 -4.44 9.46 3.27
C VAL A 126 -4.90 10.60 4.15
N TYR A 127 -4.60 10.53 5.45
CA TYR A 127 -5.04 11.50 6.45
C TYR A 127 -3.88 12.37 6.95
N ASN A 128 -4.16 13.63 7.28
CA ASN A 128 -3.26 14.44 8.10
C ASN A 128 -3.44 14.13 9.61
N ARG A 129 -2.73 14.88 10.48
CA ARG A 129 -2.79 14.67 11.94
C ARG A 129 -4.13 15.07 12.54
N GLU A 130 -4.84 15.96 11.87
CA GLU A 130 -6.17 16.46 12.23
C GLU A 130 -7.28 15.48 11.81
N GLY A 131 -6.94 14.37 11.14
CA GLY A 131 -7.90 13.36 10.69
C GLY A 131 -8.60 13.72 9.37
N GLU A 132 -8.12 14.73 8.64
CA GLU A 132 -8.67 15.15 7.37
C GLU A 132 -8.04 14.40 6.19
N VAL A 133 -8.86 14.04 5.20
CA VAL A 133 -8.39 13.42 3.95
C VAL A 133 -7.60 14.43 3.12
N VAL A 134 -6.34 14.11 2.82
CA VAL A 134 -5.47 14.89 1.92
C VAL A 134 -5.37 14.28 0.53
N ALA A 135 -5.51 12.96 0.42
CA ALA A 135 -5.55 12.27 -0.86
C ALA A 135 -6.38 10.99 -0.76
N ARG A 136 -7.02 10.58 -1.86
CA ARG A 136 -7.64 9.27 -2.01
C ARG A 136 -6.87 8.48 -3.04
N VAL A 137 -6.40 7.29 -2.69
CA VAL A 137 -5.66 6.43 -3.61
C VAL A 137 -6.47 5.19 -3.91
N ARG A 138 -6.44 4.77 -5.17
CA ARG A 138 -6.99 3.50 -5.62
C ARG A 138 -5.88 2.67 -6.25
N LYS A 139 -5.89 1.37 -5.99
CA LYS A 139 -4.96 0.39 -6.56
C LYS A 139 -5.74 -0.80 -7.09
N GLN A 140 -5.52 -1.16 -8.35
CA GLN A 140 -6.10 -2.36 -8.94
C GLN A 140 -5.09 -3.49 -8.83
N LEU A 141 -5.42 -4.55 -8.08
CA LEU A 141 -4.63 -5.77 -8.06
C LEU A 141 -5.08 -6.72 -9.15
N TYR A 142 -4.09 -7.27 -9.85
CA TYR A 142 -4.19 -8.50 -10.60
C TYR A 142 -3.86 -9.67 -9.69
N VAL A 143 -4.79 -10.62 -9.56
CA VAL A 143 -4.58 -11.86 -8.84
C VAL A 143 -4.91 -13.04 -9.74
N LYS A 144 -4.04 -14.05 -9.79
CA LYS A 144 -4.30 -15.28 -10.55
C LYS A 144 -3.66 -16.48 -9.85
N ARG A 145 -4.36 -17.60 -9.76
CA ARG A 145 -3.78 -18.86 -9.27
C ARG A 145 -2.74 -19.37 -10.28
N LYS A 146 -1.59 -19.81 -9.80
CA LYS A 146 -0.55 -20.42 -10.64
C LYS A 146 -1.05 -21.77 -11.17
N PRO A 147 -0.71 -22.13 -12.42
CA PRO A 147 -0.93 -23.49 -12.91
C PRO A 147 -0.30 -24.51 -11.96
N ALA A 148 -0.95 -25.65 -11.77
CA ALA A 148 -0.31 -26.79 -11.10
C ALA A 148 0.97 -27.16 -11.88
N ARG A 149 2.06 -27.38 -11.15
CA ARG A 149 3.29 -27.91 -11.75
C ARG A 149 3.11 -29.36 -12.13
#